data_AF-A0A7Y1XUA9-F1
#
_entry.id   AF-A0A7Y1XUA9-F1
#
_cell.length_a   1.000
_cell.length_b   1.000
_cell.length_c   1.000
_cell.angle_alpha   90.00
_cell.angle_beta   90.00
_cell.angle_gamma   90.00
#
_symmetry.space_group_name_H-M   'P 1'
#
loop_
_entity.id
_entity.type
_entity.pdbx_description
1 polymer ?
#
loop_
_entity_poly.entity_id
_entity_poly.type
_entity_poly.pdbx_seq_one_letter_code
_entity_poly.pdbx_strand_id
1 'polypeptide(L)'
;AYNPFAVGIGLDEDTAAFIGADDVLEVVGSGGITIVDPRDLSYSSMDIAKRGDPVSLIDIKLHVLISGGRFEMESRKAMPGN
;
A
#
# COMPACT_ATOMS: atom_id res chain seq x y z
N ALA A 1 -13.11 -6.65 -11.12
CA ALA A 1 -11.67 -6.94 -11.18
C ALA A 1 -11.08 -6.63 -9.81
N TYR A 2 -11.07 -7.62 -8.92
CA TYR A 2 -10.31 -7.52 -7.66
C TYR A 2 -8.95 -8.15 -7.96
N ASN A 3 -7.88 -7.37 -7.94
CA ASN A 3 -6.53 -7.88 -8.14
C ASN A 3 -5.87 -7.99 -6.75
N PRO A 4 -5.93 -9.15 -6.09
CA PRO A 4 -5.31 -9.35 -4.78
C PRO A 4 -3.78 -9.26 -4.82
N PHE A 5 -3.16 -9.02 -5.98
CA PHE A 5 -1.71 -8.87 -6.13
C PHE A 5 -1.26 -7.43 -6.40
N ALA A 6 -2.20 -6.48 -6.54
CA ALA A 6 -1.87 -5.07 -6.67
C ALA A 6 -1.54 -4.48 -5.30
N VAL A 7 -0.55 -3.60 -5.23
CA VAL A 7 -0.33 -2.75 -4.05
C VAL A 7 -1.45 -1.72 -4.00
N GLY A 8 -2.12 -1.62 -2.85
CA GLY A 8 -3.07 -0.56 -2.56
C GLY A 8 -2.36 0.66 -1.98
N ILE A 9 -2.69 1.84 -2.46
CA ILE A 9 -2.19 3.12 -1.93
C ILE A 9 -3.40 3.95 -1.51
N GLY A 10 -3.52 4.21 -0.21
CA GLY A 10 -4.41 5.21 0.37
C GLY A 10 -3.66 6.52 0.56
N LEU A 11 -4.21 7.61 0.01
CA LEU A 11 -3.64 8.95 0.06
C LEU A 11 -4.54 9.84 0.91
N ASP A 12 -3.99 10.40 1.98
CA ASP A 12 -4.71 11.35 2.81
C ASP A 12 -4.82 12.72 2.12
N GLU A 13 -5.72 13.58 2.63
CA GLU A 13 -5.80 14.98 2.19
C GLU A 13 -4.47 15.70 2.45
N ASP A 14 -4.18 16.73 1.64
CA ASP A 14 -2.93 17.53 1.72
C ASP A 14 -1.65 16.67 1.75
N THR A 15 -1.67 15.54 1.04
CA THR A 15 -0.57 14.58 0.92
C THR A 15 -0.39 14.19 -0.54
N ALA A 16 0.85 13.91 -0.94
CA ALA A 16 1.22 13.47 -2.27
C ALA A 16 2.26 12.35 -2.21
N ALA A 17 2.21 11.46 -3.21
CA ALA A 17 3.25 10.50 -3.52
C ALA A 17 4.03 10.98 -4.74
N PHE A 18 5.34 11.20 -4.59
CA PHE A 18 6.23 11.38 -5.72
C PHE A 18 6.88 10.05 -6.05
N ILE A 19 6.74 9.58 -7.29
CA ILE A 19 7.35 8.34 -7.75
C ILE A 19 8.50 8.69 -8.68
N GLY A 20 9.72 8.37 -8.24
CA GLY A 20 10.94 8.60 -9.01
C GLY A 20 11.14 7.60 -10.15
N ALA A 21 12.12 7.87 -11.01
CA ALA A 21 12.53 6.95 -12.08
C ALA A 21 13.24 5.68 -11.55
N ASP A 22 13.59 5.67 -10.27
CA ASP A 22 14.13 4.55 -9.50
C ASP A 22 13.03 3.69 -8.84
N ASP A 23 11.76 3.91 -9.20
CA ASP A 23 10.61 3.20 -8.63
C ASP A 23 10.49 3.34 -7.09
N VAL A 24 10.99 4.46 -6.55
CA VAL A 24 10.80 4.82 -5.14
C VAL A 24 9.68 5.85 -5.02
N LEU A 25 8.71 5.54 -4.17
CA LEU A 25 7.72 6.49 -3.70
C LEU A 25 8.27 7.26 -2.51
N GLU A 26 8.14 8.58 -2.52
CA GLU A 26 8.38 9.47 -1.38
C GLU A 26 7.09 10.21 -1.00
N VAL A 27 6.81 10.26 0.30
CA VAL A 27 5.66 10.97 0.86
C VAL A 27 6.01 12.44 1.06
N VAL A 28 5.13 13.33 0.62
CA VAL A 28 5.21 14.77 0.86
C VAL A 28 3.85 15.28 1.30
N GLY A 29 3.81 16.15 2.30
CA GLY A 29 2.56 16.77 2.78
C GLY A 29 2.41 16.68 4.30
N SER A 30 1.20 16.98 4.79
CA SER A 30 0.91 17.04 6.23
C SER A 30 0.22 15.79 6.77
N GLY A 31 -0.37 14.96 5.91
CA GLY A 31 -1.00 13.68 6.25
C GLY A 31 -0.07 12.47 6.04
N GLY A 32 -0.69 11.32 5.76
CA GLY A 32 0.01 10.06 5.54
C GLY A 32 -0.36 9.36 4.23
N ILE A 33 0.45 8.36 3.90
CA ILE A 33 0.18 7.38 2.86
C ILE A 33 0.11 6.00 3.50
N THR A 34 -1.01 5.32 3.26
CA THR A 34 -1.23 3.94 3.68
C THR A 34 -0.96 3.01 2.50
N ILE A 35 0.02 2.12 2.64
CA ILE A 35 0.37 1.11 1.64
C ILE A 35 -0.10 -0.24 2.14
N VAL A 36 -0.94 -0.89 1.35
CA VAL A 36 -1.43 -2.25 1.57
C VAL A 36 -0.71 -3.17 0.58
N ASP A 37 0.19 -4.01 1.08
CA ASP A 37 0.96 -4.98 0.27
C ASP A 37 0.47 -6.41 0.54
N PRO A 38 -0.27 -7.02 -0.41
CA PRO A 38 -0.75 -8.39 -0.31
C PRO A 38 0.22 -9.42 -0.90
N ARG A 39 1.50 -9.07 -1.16
CA ARG A 39 2.48 -10.00 -1.77
C ARG A 39 2.62 -11.33 -1.02
N ASP A 40 2.57 -11.29 0.31
CA ASP A 40 2.77 -12.46 1.18
C ASP A 40 1.43 -13.09 1.65
N LEU A 41 0.31 -12.78 0.97
CA LEU A 41 -1.03 -13.20 1.36
C LEU A 41 -1.13 -14.74 1.44
N SER A 42 -1.43 -15.25 2.64
CA SER A 42 -1.59 -16.70 2.86
C SER A 42 -3.01 -17.20 2.62
N TYR A 43 -3.99 -16.32 2.69
CA TYR A 43 -5.39 -16.62 2.39
C TYR A 43 -6.16 -15.39 1.91
N SER A 44 -7.05 -15.62 0.94
CA SER A 44 -8.03 -14.63 0.47
C SER A 44 -9.37 -15.30 0.22
N SER A 45 -10.47 -14.65 0.62
CA SER A 45 -11.82 -15.01 0.19
C SER A 45 -12.34 -14.15 -0.97
N MET A 46 -11.51 -13.27 -1.54
CA MET A 46 -11.95 -12.29 -2.55
C MET A 46 -12.36 -12.92 -3.89
N ASP A 47 -11.81 -14.09 -4.23
CA ASP A 47 -12.09 -14.82 -5.46
C ASP A 47 -13.51 -15.39 -5.50
N ILE A 48 -14.09 -15.70 -4.33
CA ILE A 48 -15.43 -16.28 -4.18
C ILE A 48 -16.48 -15.30 -3.62
N ALA A 49 -16.06 -14.17 -3.05
CA ALA A 49 -16.95 -13.18 -2.46
C ALA A 49 -17.81 -12.47 -3.52
N LYS A 50 -19.09 -12.25 -3.20
CA LYS A 50 -19.98 -11.41 -4.02
C LYS A 50 -19.97 -9.97 -3.53
N ARG A 51 -20.52 -9.06 -4.33
CA ARG A 51 -20.66 -7.66 -3.95
C ARG A 51 -21.50 -7.52 -2.69
N GLY A 52 -20.94 -6.87 -1.67
CA GLY A 52 -21.58 -6.67 -0.37
C GLY A 52 -21.27 -7.77 0.65
N ASP A 53 -20.63 -8.87 0.24
CA ASP A 53 -20.14 -9.88 1.17
C ASP A 53 -18.90 -9.36 1.91
N PRO A 54 -18.71 -9.75 3.19
CA PRO A 54 -17.45 -9.52 3.87
C PRO A 54 -16.32 -10.33 3.20
N VAL A 55 -15.11 -9.80 3.28
CA VAL A 55 -13.89 -10.47 2.78
C VAL A 55 -12.92 -10.76 3.92
N SER A 56 -12.19 -11.86 3.81
CA SER A 56 -11.09 -12.22 4.71
C SER A 56 -9.78 -12.24 3.93
N LEU A 57 -8.75 -11.64 4.53
CA LEU A 57 -7.39 -11.57 4.01
C LEU A 57 -6.43 -11.82 5.18
N ILE A 58 -5.48 -12.74 5.01
CA ILE A 58 -4.53 -13.15 6.06
C ILE A 58 -3.10 -12.96 5.55
N ASP A 59 -2.22 -12.45 6.42
CA ASP A 59 -0.83 -12.10 6.15
C ASP A 59 -0.65 -10.95 5.13
N ILE A 60 -1.43 -9.88 5.32
CA ILE A 60 -1.21 -8.60 4.65
C ILE A 60 -0.16 -7.78 5.40
N LYS A 61 0.74 -7.14 4.64
CA LYS A 61 1.65 -6.13 5.17
C LYS A 61 1.06 -4.73 5.00
N LEU A 62 1.05 -3.95 6.07
CA LEU A 62 0.60 -2.56 6.09
C LEU A 62 1.80 -1.66 6.39
N HIS A 63 1.98 -0.63 5.59
CA HIS A 63 2.89 0.47 5.90
C HIS A 63 2.10 1.77 5.98
N VAL A 64 2.35 2.56 7.01
CA VAL A 64 1.82 3.92 7.13
C VAL A 64 3.02 4.85 7.16
N LEU A 65 3.13 5.69 6.13
CA LEU A 65 4.25 6.58 5.91
C LEU A 65 3.78 8.02 6.03
N ILE A 66 4.58 8.86 6.68
CA ILE A 66 4.40 10.31 6.75
C ILE A 66 5.46 10.99 5.89
N SER A 67 5.41 12.32 5.78
CA SER A 67 6.37 13.15 5.04
C SER A 67 7.83 12.69 5.20
N GLY A 68 8.54 12.57 4.08
CA GLY A 68 9.91 12.04 3.97
C GLY A 68 10.02 10.51 3.98
N GLY A 69 8.97 9.80 4.40
CA GLY A 69 8.90 8.35 4.33
C GLY A 69 8.96 7.85 2.89
N ARG A 70 9.61 6.70 2.68
CA ARG A 70 9.86 6.13 1.35
C ARG A 70 9.38 4.69 1.24
N PHE A 71 9.00 4.29 0.03
CA PHE A 71 8.64 2.92 -0.31
C PHE A 71 9.22 2.53 -1.68
N GLU A 72 10.09 1.53 -1.69
CA GLU A 72 10.67 0.98 -2.91
C GLU A 72 9.69 -0.04 -3.51
N MET A 73 9.16 0.24 -4.71
CA MET A 73 8.06 -0.54 -5.27
C MET A 73 8.47 -1.98 -5.55
N GLU A 74 9.65 -2.23 -6.11
CA GLU A 74 10.05 -3.59 -6.47
C GLU A 74 10.27 -4.45 -5.21
N SER A 75 11.09 -3.97 -4.26
CA SER A 75 11.45 -4.73 -3.07
C SER A 75 10.35 -4.77 -2.00
N ARG A 76 9.35 -3.87 -2.10
CA ARG A 76 8.28 -3.62 -1.11
C ARG A 76 8.84 -3.27 0.27
N LYS A 77 9.96 -2.55 0.31
CA LYS A 77 10.56 -2.07 1.56
C LYS A 77 10.14 -0.64 1.82
N ALA A 78 9.59 -0.43 3.01
CA ALA A 78 9.36 0.89 3.57
C ALA A 78 10.59 1.38 4.34
N MET A 79 10.88 2.67 4.25
CA MET A 79 11.97 3.35 4.95
C MET A 79 11.43 4.64 5.61
N PRO A 80 11.88 4.99 6.83
CA PRO A 80 11.49 6.25 7.45
C PRO A 80 12.08 7.45 6.69
N GLY A 81 11.43 8.60 6.85
CA GLY A 81 12.02 9.89 6.50
C GLY A 81 13.12 10.28 7.49
N ASN A 82 14.02 11.15 7.04
CA ASN A 82 15.04 11.76 7.89
C ASN A 82 14.46 12.88 8.75
#